data_AF-K1SC06-F1
#
_entry.id   AF-K1SC06-F1
#
_cell.length_a   1.000
_cell.length_b   1.000
_cell.length_c   1.000
_cell.angle_alpha   90.00
_cell.angle_beta   90.00
_cell.angle_gamma   90.00
#
_symmetry.space_group_name_H-M   'P 1'
#
loop_
_entity.id
_entity.type
_entity.pdbx_description
1 polymer ?
#
loop_
_entity_poly.entity_id
_entity_poly.type
_entity_poly.pdbx_seq_one_letter_code
_entity_poly.pdbx_strand_id
1 'polypeptide(L)'
;MKRIRKFLIRSFALAMLAMLVVGGVLGGFGYKMYRDALAEQPLEEKVAEIRADPDYTTLAEIPEIYLDVVVAVEDHRFEQHFGIDLIAIGRAAWNNLTSWSLREGGSTITQQL
;
A
#
# COMPACT_ATOMS: atom_id res chain seq x y z
N MET A 1 -31.14 -27.55 15.52
CA MET A 1 -30.15 -26.59 16.04
C MET A 1 -28.68 -27.07 15.95
N LYS A 2 -28.28 -28.22 16.51
CA LYS A 2 -26.86 -28.67 16.50
C LYS A 2 -26.25 -28.89 15.10
N ARG A 3 -27.04 -29.40 14.13
CA ARG A 3 -26.59 -29.60 12.73
C ARG A 3 -26.36 -28.27 12.00
N ILE A 4 -27.28 -27.32 12.17
CA ILE A 4 -27.17 -25.95 11.61
C ILE A 4 -25.94 -25.24 12.18
N ARG A 5 -25.72 -25.30 13.50
CA ARG A 5 -24.51 -24.74 14.13
C ARG A 5 -23.22 -25.33 13.57
N LYS A 6 -23.15 -26.65 13.40
CA LYS A 6 -21.98 -27.32 12.79
C LYS A 6 -21.78 -26.90 11.34
N PHE A 7 -22.86 -26.71 10.59
CA PHE A 7 -22.79 -26.22 9.21
C PHE A 7 -22.24 -24.79 9.16
N LEU A 8 -22.77 -23.87 9.97
CA LEU A 8 -22.31 -22.47 10.04
C LEU A 8 -20.83 -22.34 10.45
N ILE A 9 -20.38 -23.12 11.44
CA ILE A 9 -18.99 -23.12 11.87
C ILE A 9 -18.07 -23.60 10.73
N ARG A 10 -18.47 -24.67 10.01
CA ARG A 10 -17.69 -25.21 8.90
C ARG A 10 -17.63 -24.24 7.72
N SER A 11 -18.73 -23.58 7.37
CA SER A 11 -18.75 -22.59 6.29
C SER A 11 -17.88 -21.37 6.62
N PHE A 12 -17.95 -20.89 7.86
CA PHE A 12 -17.08 -19.80 8.32
C PHE A 12 -15.60 -20.19 8.29
N ALA A 13 -15.26 -21.38 8.81
CA ALA A 13 -13.88 -21.88 8.78
C ALA A 13 -13.36 -22.04 7.34
N LEU A 14 -14.20 -22.53 6.41
CA LEU A 14 -13.85 -22.65 4.99
C LEU A 14 -13.61 -21.26 4.37
N ALA A 15 -14.45 -20.27 4.69
CA ALA A 15 -14.28 -18.90 4.19
C ALA A 15 -12.99 -18.26 4.73
N MET A 16 -12.65 -18.47 6.00
CA MET A 16 -11.37 -18.02 6.57
C MET A 16 -10.17 -18.71 5.90
N LEU A 17 -10.24 -20.02 5.67
CA LEU A 17 -9.19 -20.74 4.95
C LEU A 17 -9.02 -20.20 3.52
N ALA A 18 -10.13 -19.95 2.82
CA ALA A 18 -10.09 -19.37 1.48
C ALA A 18 -9.45 -17.96 1.51
N MET A 19 -9.80 -17.10 2.48
CA MET A 19 -9.17 -15.79 2.64
C MET A 19 -7.66 -15.89 2.92
N LEU A 20 -7.23 -16.85 3.75
CA LEU A 20 -5.81 -17.08 4.01
C LEU A 20 -5.06 -17.55 2.74
N VAL A 21 -5.66 -18.46 1.97
CA VAL A 21 -5.06 -18.93 0.70
C VAL A 21 -4.97 -17.79 -0.30
N VAL A 22 -6.04 -17.04 -0.50
CA VAL A 22 -6.06 -15.88 -1.41
C VAL A 22 -5.04 -14.82 -0.96
N GLY A 23 -5.01 -14.49 0.34
CA GLY A 23 -4.03 -13.56 0.90
C GLY A 23 -2.59 -14.04 0.70
N GLY A 24 -2.31 -15.33 0.90
CA GLY A 24 -1.00 -15.91 0.66
C GLY A 24 -0.59 -15.88 -0.81
N VAL A 25 -1.52 -16.18 -1.73
CA VAL A 25 -1.28 -16.11 -3.18
C VAL A 25 -1.01 -14.67 -3.62
N LEU A 26 -1.86 -13.73 -3.23
CA LEU A 26 -1.68 -12.31 -3.54
C LEU A 26 -0.38 -11.75 -2.95
N GLY A 27 -0.06 -12.10 -1.70
CA GLY A 27 1.19 -11.71 -1.06
C GLY A 27 2.41 -12.29 -1.76
N GLY A 28 2.35 -13.56 -2.20
CA GLY A 28 3.42 -14.20 -2.97
C GLY A 28 3.65 -13.53 -4.33
N PHE A 29 2.57 -13.26 -5.08
CA PHE A 29 2.66 -12.53 -6.35
C PHE A 29 3.16 -11.09 -6.15
N GLY A 30 2.65 -10.39 -5.14
CA GLY A 30 3.09 -9.03 -4.81
C GLY A 30 4.56 -8.97 -4.43
N TYR A 31 5.04 -9.92 -3.62
CA TYR A 31 6.46 -10.03 -3.28
C TYR A 31 7.33 -10.33 -4.49
N LYS A 32 6.90 -11.22 -5.39
CA LYS A 32 7.62 -11.48 -6.64
C LYS A 32 7.70 -10.22 -7.51
N MET A 33 6.58 -9.50 -7.67
CA MET A 33 6.55 -8.24 -8.43
C MET A 33 7.50 -7.20 -7.85
N TYR A 34 7.50 -7.03 -6.51
CA TYR A 34 8.44 -6.15 -5.82
C TYR A 34 9.91 -6.54 -6.06
N ARG A 35 10.22 -7.82 -5.96
CA ARG A 35 11.58 -8.35 -6.18
C ARG A 35 12.04 -8.18 -7.63
N ASP A 36 11.14 -8.42 -8.58
CA ASP A 36 11.42 -8.26 -10.01
C ASP A 36 11.65 -6.77 -10.33
N ALA A 37 10.84 -5.86 -9.79
CA ALA A 37 11.01 -4.41 -9.97
C ALA A 37 12.35 -3.89 -9.43
N LEU A 38 12.76 -4.33 -8.23
CA LEU A 38 14.07 -3.98 -7.67
C LEU A 38 15.26 -4.61 -8.41
N ALA A 39 15.06 -5.74 -9.08
CA ALA A 39 16.09 -6.37 -9.89
C ALA A 39 16.28 -5.65 -11.24
N GLU A 40 15.19 -5.11 -11.79
CA GLU A 40 15.21 -4.30 -13.00
C GLU A 40 15.75 -2.89 -12.74
N GLN A 41 15.35 -2.27 -11.64
CA GLN A 41 15.79 -0.94 -11.25
C GLN A 41 16.11 -0.91 -9.75
N PRO A 42 17.40 -1.02 -9.38
CA PRO A 42 17.84 -0.87 -8.00
C PRO A 42 17.48 0.52 -7.45
N LEU A 43 17.03 0.57 -6.19
CA LEU A 43 16.60 1.80 -5.55
C LEU A 43 17.73 2.83 -5.47
N GLU A 44 18.94 2.39 -5.18
CA GLU A 44 20.12 3.24 -5.09
C GLU A 44 20.44 3.92 -6.42
N GLU A 45 20.25 3.20 -7.52
CA GLU A 45 20.44 3.72 -8.87
C GLU A 45 19.35 4.73 -9.23
N LYS A 46 18.09 4.44 -8.90
CA LYS A 46 16.99 5.39 -9.12
C LYS A 46 17.16 6.68 -8.31
N VAL A 47 17.60 6.56 -7.06
CA VAL A 47 17.90 7.73 -6.22
C VAL A 47 19.07 8.52 -6.78
N ALA A 48 20.12 7.86 -7.28
CA ALA A 48 21.25 8.53 -7.92
C ALA A 48 20.84 9.24 -9.22
N GLU A 49 19.98 8.62 -10.03
CA GLU A 49 19.39 9.20 -11.24
C GLU A 49 18.61 10.49 -10.91
N ILE A 50 17.70 10.45 -9.94
CA ILE A 50 16.90 11.61 -9.52
C ILE A 50 17.79 12.76 -9.01
N ARG A 51 18.83 12.43 -8.24
CA ARG A 51 19.77 13.43 -7.70
C ARG A 51 20.74 13.98 -8.72
N ALA A 52 20.90 13.32 -9.87
CA ALA A 52 21.75 13.80 -10.96
C ALA A 52 21.02 14.83 -11.85
N ASP A 53 19.71 15.02 -11.67
CA ASP A 53 18.95 16.05 -12.37
C ASP A 53 19.48 17.45 -12.01
N PRO A 54 19.83 18.30 -13.00
CA PRO A 54 20.28 19.68 -12.76
C PRO A 54 19.30 20.54 -11.96
N ASP A 55 18.00 20.25 -12.04
CA ASP A 55 16.93 20.96 -11.33
C ASP A 55 16.57 20.28 -9.99
N TYR A 56 17.36 19.28 -9.54
CA TYR A 56 17.17 18.63 -8.24
C TYR A 56 17.27 19.64 -7.09
N THR A 57 16.21 19.71 -6.30
CA THR A 57 16.11 20.57 -5.12
C THR A 57 16.18 19.74 -3.85
N THR A 58 17.02 20.15 -2.89
CA THR A 58 17.11 19.45 -1.61
C THR A 58 15.90 19.75 -0.73
N LEU A 59 15.55 18.84 0.20
CA LEU A 59 14.43 19.07 1.13
C LEU A 59 14.55 20.37 1.94
N ALA A 60 15.77 20.82 2.25
CA ALA A 60 16.00 22.06 3.00
C ALA A 60 15.72 23.34 2.21
N GLU A 61 15.72 23.26 0.87
CA GLU A 61 15.43 24.37 -0.03
C GLU A 61 13.93 24.45 -0.37
N ILE A 62 13.17 23.39 -0.06
CA ILE A 62 11.72 23.35 -0.27
C ILE A 62 11.03 24.11 0.89
N PRO A 63 10.11 25.03 0.59
CA PRO A 63 9.31 25.70 1.62
C PRO A 63 8.55 24.68 2.48
N GLU A 64 8.60 24.84 3.81
CA GLU A 64 7.95 23.92 4.77
C GLU A 64 6.46 23.71 4.46
N ILE A 65 5.75 24.78 4.09
CA ILE A 65 4.34 24.70 3.67
C ILE A 65 4.09 23.74 2.51
N TYR A 66 5.05 23.59 1.60
CA TYR A 66 4.93 22.65 0.49
C TYR A 66 5.04 21.21 0.98
N LEU A 67 6.01 20.92 1.86
CA LEU A 67 6.17 19.60 2.48
C LEU A 67 4.93 19.22 3.27
N ASP A 68 4.41 20.14 4.07
CA ASP A 68 3.19 19.95 4.86
C ASP A 68 1.98 19.62 3.98
N VAL A 69 1.80 20.33 2.87
CA VAL A 69 0.70 20.09 1.93
C VAL A 69 0.84 18.74 1.23
N VAL A 70 2.05 18.37 0.78
CA VAL A 70 2.28 17.06 0.14
C VAL A 70 1.98 15.93 1.13
N VAL A 71 2.50 16.01 2.36
CA VAL A 71 2.20 15.02 3.41
C VAL A 71 0.69 15.02 3.70
N ALA A 72 0.04 16.17 3.86
CA ALA A 72 -1.39 16.21 4.17
C ALA A 72 -2.29 15.61 3.07
N VAL A 73 -1.91 15.74 1.80
CA VAL A 73 -2.72 15.29 0.66
C VAL A 73 -2.40 13.84 0.27
N GLU A 74 -1.12 13.50 0.13
CA GLU A 74 -0.70 12.19 -0.37
C GLU A 74 -0.66 11.15 0.75
N ASP A 75 -0.21 11.54 1.94
CA ASP A 75 0.07 10.62 3.04
C ASP A 75 -0.08 11.28 4.43
N HIS A 76 -1.32 11.65 4.78
CA HIS A 76 -1.62 12.37 6.03
C HIS A 76 -1.17 11.67 7.33
N ARG A 77 -0.74 10.41 7.24
CA ARG A 77 -0.23 9.60 8.36
C ARG A 77 1.21 9.15 8.15
N PHE A 78 1.95 9.83 7.28
CA PHE A 78 3.32 9.51 6.91
C PHE A 78 4.21 9.17 8.12
N GLU A 79 4.20 10.04 9.13
CA GLU A 79 5.00 9.90 10.36
C GLU A 79 4.49 8.82 11.34
N GLN A 80 3.33 8.21 11.08
CA GLN A 80 2.66 7.24 11.96
C GLN A 80 2.83 5.80 11.48
N HIS A 81 3.53 5.56 10.38
CA HIS A 81 3.70 4.24 9.80
C HIS A 81 5.10 4.01 9.23
N PHE A 82 5.45 2.74 9.03
CA PHE A 82 6.78 2.31 8.58
C PHE A 82 6.86 2.14 7.04
N GLY A 83 6.24 3.06 6.29
CA GLY A 83 6.18 3.04 4.84
C GLY A 83 5.04 2.22 4.22
N ILE A 84 4.23 1.54 5.04
CA ILE A 84 2.97 0.89 4.61
C ILE A 84 1.86 1.30 5.58
N ASP A 85 0.80 1.91 5.05
CA ASP A 85 -0.38 2.27 5.83
C ASP A 85 -1.54 1.27 5.65
N LEU A 86 -1.66 0.33 6.58
CA LEU A 86 -2.78 -0.64 6.59
C LEU A 86 -4.16 0.01 6.76
N ILE A 87 -4.25 1.15 7.42
CA ILE A 87 -5.52 1.87 7.62
C ILE A 87 -5.92 2.55 6.31
N ALA A 88 -4.98 3.21 5.62
CA ALA A 88 -5.25 3.83 4.32
C ALA A 88 -5.62 2.78 3.26
N ILE A 89 -4.92 1.64 3.23
CA ILE A 89 -5.25 0.51 2.35
C ILE A 89 -6.67 -0.01 2.65
N GLY A 90 -7.01 -0.21 3.91
CA GLY A 90 -8.35 -0.66 4.32
C GLY A 90 -9.46 0.33 3.93
N ARG A 91 -9.25 1.63 4.20
CA ARG A 91 -10.14 2.71 3.79
C ARG A 91 -10.35 2.73 2.28
N ALA A 92 -9.26 2.74 1.52
CA ALA A 92 -9.31 2.79 0.06
C ALA A 92 -10.03 1.57 -0.52
N ALA A 93 -9.73 0.36 -0.02
CA ALA A 93 -10.41 -0.86 -0.42
C ALA A 93 -11.92 -0.79 -0.14
N TRP A 94 -12.31 -0.31 1.05
CA TRP A 94 -13.72 -0.14 1.41
C TRP A 94 -14.43 0.87 0.50
N ASN A 95 -13.86 2.05 0.32
CA ASN A 95 -14.46 3.12 -0.49
C ASN A 95 -14.52 2.74 -1.97
N ASN A 96 -13.51 2.06 -2.51
CA ASN A 96 -13.52 1.59 -3.90
C ASN A 96 -14.57 0.48 -4.12
N LEU A 97 -14.69 -0.45 -3.16
CA LEU A 97 -15.68 -1.53 -3.23
C LEU A 97 -17.11 -0.99 -3.11
N THR A 98 -17.37 -0.12 -2.15
CA THR A 98 -18.71 0.44 -1.91
C THR A 98 -19.14 1.42 -3.00
N SER A 99 -18.21 2.15 -3.60
CA SER A 99 -18.50 3.05 -4.71
C SER A 99 -18.50 2.38 -6.09
N TRP A 100 -18.15 1.09 -6.17
CA TRP A 100 -17.99 0.33 -7.42
C TRP A 100 -17.07 1.03 -8.44
N SER A 101 -16.08 1.77 -7.94
CA SER A 101 -15.20 2.63 -8.74
C SER A 101 -13.86 2.82 -8.01
N LEU A 102 -12.77 2.97 -8.76
CA LEU A 102 -11.46 3.29 -8.18
C LEU A 102 -11.39 4.79 -7.89
N ARG A 103 -11.75 5.18 -6.66
CA ARG A 103 -11.80 6.59 -6.23
C ARG A 103 -10.61 6.99 -5.37
N GLU A 104 -10.06 6.05 -4.61
CA GLU A 104 -9.03 6.36 -3.60
C GLU A 104 -7.84 5.42 -3.71
N GLY A 105 -6.65 6.00 -3.52
CA GLY A 105 -5.42 5.28 -3.24
C GLY A 105 -5.23 5.01 -1.75
N GLY A 106 -4.42 4.00 -1.46
CA GLY A 106 -3.91 3.69 -0.12
C GLY A 106 -2.38 3.62 -0.07
N SER A 107 -1.71 4.10 -1.12
CA SER A 107 -0.25 4.09 -1.23
C SER A 107 0.36 5.18 -0.35
N THR A 108 1.52 4.91 0.23
CA THR A 108 2.31 5.88 1.01
C THR A 108 3.30 6.61 0.10
N ILE A 109 3.86 7.73 0.57
CA ILE A 109 4.96 8.42 -0.14
C ILE A 109 6.16 7.46 -0.34
N THR A 110 6.44 6.59 0.63
CA THR A 110 7.52 5.58 0.54
C THR A 110 7.30 4.58 -0.59
N GLN A 111 6.05 4.22 -0.91
CA GLN A 111 5.72 3.26 -1.97
C GLN A 111 5.75 3.86 -3.37
N GLN A 112 5.76 5.19 -3.49
CA GLN A 112 5.77 5.88 -4.79
C GLN A 112 7.19 6.06 -5.36
N LEU A 113 8.23 5.84 -4.54
CA LEU A 113 9.63 5.87 -4.93
C LEU A 113 10.09 4.51 -5.50
#